data_AF-A0A3S0AZV8-F1
#
_entry.id   AF-A0A3S0AZV8-F1
#
_cell.length_a   1.000
_cell.length_b   1.000
_cell.length_c   1.000
_cell.angle_alpha   90.00
_cell.angle_beta   90.00
_cell.angle_gamma   90.00
#
_symmetry.space_group_name_H-M   'P 1'
#
loop_
_entity.id
_entity.type
_entity.pdbx_description
1 polymer ?
#
loop_
_entity_poly.entity_id
_entity_poly.type
_entity_poly.pdbx_seq_one_letter_code
_entity_poly.pdbx_strand_id
1 'polypeptide(L)'
;MFIPRNLDTRAEDLKAIQSKELQKFETFATEFSNNLKILQNKNPGDTAEQLFVDLLKNCQLKIHSKEYQFTIFIVSDGTIFNIFKYYWKNDWFECYYSFIWAIFKFEFKIPYDDRKLFIANMVQKYFKFKFD
;
A
#
# COMPACT_ATOMS: atom_id res chain seq x y z
N MET A 1 -35.29 27.69 11.80
CA MET A 1 -36.04 27.09 10.69
C MET A 1 -35.12 26.05 10.03
N PHE A 2 -35.34 24.76 10.30
CA PHE A 2 -34.58 23.69 9.65
C PHE A 2 -35.28 23.41 8.31
N ILE A 3 -34.70 23.87 7.20
CA ILE A 3 -35.19 23.50 5.87
C ILE A 3 -34.64 22.10 5.59
N PRO A 4 -35.47 21.05 5.48
CA PRO A 4 -34.99 19.73 5.12
C PRO A 4 -34.39 19.84 3.71
N ARG A 5 -33.08 19.62 3.56
CA ARG A 5 -32.50 19.46 2.22
C ARG A 5 -33.22 18.31 1.51
N ASN A 6 -33.70 18.56 0.30
CA ASN A 6 -34.35 17.55 -0.54
C ASN A 6 -33.44 16.31 -0.62
N LEU A 7 -34.02 15.11 -0.47
CA LEU A 7 -33.32 13.83 -0.53
C LEU A 7 -32.56 13.67 -1.86
N ASP A 8 -33.10 14.22 -2.95
CA ASP A 8 -32.45 14.21 -4.27
C ASP A 8 -31.14 15.01 -4.26
N THR A 9 -31.16 16.21 -3.69
CA THR A 9 -29.97 17.05 -3.52
C THR A 9 -28.92 16.36 -2.64
N ARG A 10 -29.35 15.65 -1.58
CA ARG A 10 -28.43 14.86 -0.75
C ARG A 10 -27.82 13.69 -1.52
N ALA A 11 -28.58 13.04 -2.40
CA ALA A 11 -28.09 11.96 -3.24
C ALA A 11 -27.08 12.46 -4.30
N GLU A 12 -27.32 13.63 -4.89
CA GLU A 12 -26.40 14.30 -5.81
C GLU A 12 -25.11 14.73 -5.11
N ASP A 13 -25.22 15.35 -3.93
CA ASP A 13 -24.07 15.73 -3.08
C ASP A 13 -23.21 14.48 -2.75
N LEU A 14 -23.86 13.37 -2.37
CA LEU A 14 -23.16 12.11 -2.07
C LEU A 14 -22.45 11.54 -3.29
N LYS A 15 -23.08 11.54 -4.48
CA LYS A 15 -22.45 11.11 -5.73
C LYS A 15 -21.25 11.98 -6.08
N ALA A 16 -21.36 13.30 -5.91
CA ALA A 16 -20.27 14.24 -6.18
C ALA A 16 -19.08 14.02 -5.22
N ILE A 17 -19.35 13.79 -3.93
CA ILE A 17 -18.32 13.45 -2.94
C ILE A 17 -17.62 12.14 -3.33
N GLN A 18 -18.37 11.08 -3.65
CA GLN A 18 -17.81 9.79 -4.05
C GLN A 18 -16.94 9.90 -5.32
N SER A 19 -17.40 10.66 -6.31
CA SER A 19 -16.65 10.91 -7.55
C SER A 19 -15.33 11.65 -7.29
N LYS A 20 -15.36 12.69 -6.44
CA LYS A 20 -14.17 13.43 -6.04
C LYS A 20 -13.19 12.58 -5.23
N GLU A 21 -13.69 11.71 -4.34
CA GLU A 21 -12.85 10.76 -3.60
C GLU A 21 -12.19 9.76 -4.53
N LEU A 22 -12.94 9.21 -5.51
CA LEU A 22 -12.39 8.30 -6.51
C LEU A 22 -11.27 8.94 -7.32
N GLN A 23 -11.48 10.17 -7.82
CA GLN A 23 -10.46 10.88 -8.60
C GLN A 23 -9.17 11.12 -7.79
N LYS A 24 -9.31 11.49 -6.51
CA LYS A 24 -8.15 11.65 -5.61
C LYS A 24 -7.41 10.32 -5.41
N PHE A 25 -8.17 9.24 -5.21
CA PHE A 25 -7.59 7.91 -5.05
C PHE A 25 -6.86 7.45 -6.32
N GLU A 26 -7.43 7.67 -7.51
CA GLU A 26 -6.79 7.30 -8.79
C GLU A 26 -5.49 8.06 -9.01
N THR A 27 -5.47 9.36 -8.69
CA THR A 27 -4.25 10.18 -8.72
C THR A 27 -3.19 9.61 -7.79
N PHE A 28 -3.56 9.33 -6.54
CA PHE A 28 -2.67 8.74 -5.55
C PHE A 28 -2.17 7.34 -5.98
N ALA A 29 -3.04 6.48 -6.49
CA ALA A 29 -2.67 5.13 -6.91
C ALA A 29 -1.69 5.16 -8.11
N THR A 30 -1.82 6.16 -8.98
CA THR A 30 -0.88 6.41 -10.08
C THR A 30 0.49 6.81 -9.55
N GLU A 31 0.55 7.75 -8.60
CA GLU A 31 1.79 8.16 -7.94
C GLU A 31 2.45 6.99 -7.20
N PHE A 32 1.66 6.21 -6.45
CA PHE A 32 2.13 5.02 -5.75
C PHE A 32 2.73 4.00 -6.74
N SER A 33 2.03 3.72 -7.85
CA SER A 33 2.50 2.81 -8.89
C SER A 33 3.83 3.27 -9.50
N ASN A 34 3.97 4.58 -9.73
CA ASN A 34 5.22 5.16 -10.23
C ASN A 34 6.36 5.02 -9.21
N ASN A 35 6.11 5.28 -7.93
CA ASN A 35 7.09 5.11 -6.87
C ASN A 35 7.55 3.65 -6.74
N LEU A 36 6.61 2.70 -6.84
CA LEU A 36 6.92 1.26 -6.84
C LEU A 36 7.84 0.90 -8.02
N LYS A 37 7.54 1.38 -9.23
CA LYS A 37 8.39 1.15 -10.41
C LYS A 37 9.77 1.76 -10.28
N ILE A 38 9.88 2.98 -9.75
CA ILE A 38 11.17 3.63 -9.50
C ILE A 38 12.00 2.78 -8.52
N LEU A 39 11.36 2.31 -7.45
CA LEU A 39 12.00 1.48 -6.44
C LEU A 39 12.46 0.13 -7.00
N GLN A 40 11.64 -0.54 -7.81
CA GLN A 40 11.97 -1.82 -8.46
C GLN A 40 13.17 -1.74 -9.42
N ASN A 41 13.44 -0.55 -9.98
CA ASN A 41 14.58 -0.31 -10.87
C ASN A 41 15.81 0.27 -10.14
N LYS A 42 15.73 0.42 -8.82
CA LYS A 42 16.81 0.99 -8.03
C LYS A 42 17.92 -0.05 -7.83
N ASN A 43 19.17 0.39 -7.95
CA ASN A 43 20.35 -0.34 -7.49
C ASN A 43 20.90 0.32 -6.23
N PRO A 44 20.40 -0.03 -5.04
CA PRO A 44 20.89 0.53 -3.79
C PRO A 44 22.34 0.14 -3.48
N GLY A 45 23.03 1.02 -2.76
CA GLY A 45 24.42 0.81 -2.35
C GLY A 45 24.56 0.01 -1.05
N ASP A 46 23.50 -0.16 -0.27
CA ASP A 46 23.49 -0.94 0.97
C ASP A 46 22.65 -2.21 0.85
N THR A 47 23.09 -3.27 1.53
CA THR A 47 22.50 -4.61 1.45
C THR A 47 21.08 -4.67 2.04
N ALA A 48 20.76 -3.84 3.02
CA ALA A 48 19.46 -3.84 3.66
C ALA A 48 18.40 -3.26 2.71
N GLU A 49 18.73 -2.16 2.04
CA GLU A 49 17.90 -1.55 1.01
C GLU A 49 17.77 -2.48 -0.21
N GLN A 50 18.83 -3.17 -0.60
CA GLN A 50 18.79 -4.19 -1.67
C GLN A 50 17.78 -5.29 -1.36
N LEU A 51 17.77 -5.81 -0.13
CA LEU A 51 16.81 -6.82 0.30
C LEU A 51 15.35 -6.35 0.16
N PHE A 52 15.07 -5.09 0.50
CA PHE A 52 13.73 -4.51 0.34
C PHE A 52 13.34 -4.34 -1.13
N VAL A 53 14.26 -3.90 -1.97
CA VAL A 53 14.04 -3.78 -3.42
C VAL A 53 13.77 -5.15 -4.04
N ASP A 54 14.54 -6.17 -3.67
CA ASP A 54 14.37 -7.53 -4.18
C ASP A 54 13.04 -8.15 -3.73
N LEU A 55 12.57 -7.86 -2.52
CA LEU A 55 11.24 -8.27 -2.05
C LEU A 55 10.13 -7.70 -2.92
N LEU A 56 10.30 -6.46 -3.41
CA LEU A 56 9.33 -5.77 -4.25
C LEU A 56 9.52 -6.04 -5.74
N LYS A 57 10.61 -6.72 -6.11
CA LYS A 57 10.94 -7.02 -7.50
C LYS A 57 9.86 -7.91 -8.10
N ASN A 58 9.40 -7.55 -9.30
CA ASN A 58 8.30 -8.23 -10.00
C ASN A 58 6.93 -8.17 -9.30
N CYS A 59 6.78 -7.35 -8.26
CA CYS A 59 5.49 -7.15 -7.64
C CYS A 59 4.58 -6.28 -8.50
N GLN A 60 3.28 -6.56 -8.46
CA GLN A 60 2.26 -5.83 -9.17
C GLN A 60 1.33 -5.11 -8.19
N LEU A 61 0.79 -3.97 -8.63
CA LEU A 61 -0.20 -3.22 -7.88
C LEU A 61 -1.60 -3.70 -8.29
N LYS A 62 -2.40 -4.15 -7.32
CA LYS A 62 -3.82 -4.46 -7.48
C LYS A 62 -4.65 -3.50 -6.66
N ILE A 63 -5.66 -2.91 -7.29
CA ILE A 63 -6.59 -1.97 -6.66
C ILE A 63 -7.90 -2.71 -6.40
N HIS A 64 -8.41 -2.62 -5.17
CA HIS A 64 -9.75 -3.08 -4.86
C HIS A 64 -10.64 -1.87 -4.52
N SER A 65 -11.70 -1.67 -5.28
CA SER A 65 -12.62 -0.53 -5.14
C SER A 65 -14.01 -0.90 -4.63
N LYS A 66 -14.37 -2.21 -4.67
CA LYS A 66 -15.70 -2.70 -4.26
C LYS A 66 -15.78 -3.12 -2.80
N GLU A 67 -15.05 -4.16 -2.41
CA GLU A 67 -15.18 -4.78 -1.07
C GLU A 67 -14.31 -4.10 -0.01
N TYR A 68 -13.17 -3.54 -0.44
CA TYR A 68 -12.23 -2.80 0.40
C TYR A 68 -11.99 -1.44 -0.25
N GLN A 69 -12.99 -0.56 -0.21
CA GLN A 69 -12.94 0.75 -0.87
C GLN A 69 -11.57 1.43 -0.69
N PHE A 70 -10.91 1.71 -1.82
CA PHE A 70 -9.65 2.45 -1.87
C PHE A 70 -8.47 1.76 -1.19
N THR A 71 -8.38 0.44 -1.34
CA THR A 71 -7.24 -0.33 -0.85
C THR A 71 -6.29 -0.70 -1.99
N ILE A 72 -5.01 -0.48 -1.75
CA ILE A 72 -3.92 -0.90 -2.64
C ILE A 72 -3.30 -2.18 -2.10
N PHE A 73 -3.15 -3.16 -2.97
CA PHE A 73 -2.43 -4.40 -2.71
C PHE A 73 -1.17 -4.45 -3.56
N ILE A 74 -0.05 -4.80 -2.94
CA ILE A 74 1.17 -5.20 -3.64
C ILE A 74 1.19 -6.72 -3.65
N VAL A 75 1.19 -7.34 -4.83
CA VAL A 75 1.16 -8.81 -4.98
C VAL A 75 2.42 -9.30 -5.68
N SER A 76 2.95 -10.44 -5.22
CA SER A 76 4.04 -11.13 -5.91
C SER A 76 3.56 -11.74 -7.23
N ASP A 77 4.47 -11.87 -8.21
CA ASP A 77 4.19 -12.43 -9.52
C ASP A 77 3.40 -13.75 -9.47
N GLY A 78 2.35 -13.84 -10.29
CA GLY A 78 1.51 -15.03 -10.49
C GLY A 78 0.72 -15.55 -9.27
N THR A 79 0.94 -15.01 -8.07
CA THR A 79 0.42 -15.60 -6.83
C THR A 79 -0.36 -14.58 -6.01
N ILE A 80 -1.50 -14.96 -5.43
CA ILE A 80 -2.35 -14.07 -4.60
C ILE A 80 -1.71 -13.85 -3.21
N PHE A 81 -0.39 -13.93 -3.09
CA PHE A 81 0.29 -13.50 -1.88
C PHE A 81 0.38 -11.98 -1.91
N ASN A 82 -0.58 -11.35 -1.22
CA ASN A 82 -0.47 -9.95 -0.84
C ASN A 82 0.81 -9.82 -0.01
N ILE A 83 1.71 -8.96 -0.44
CA ILE A 83 2.93 -8.61 0.30
C ILE A 83 2.58 -7.45 1.23
N PHE A 84 1.87 -6.47 0.69
CA PHE A 84 1.44 -5.29 1.42
C PHE A 84 0.01 -4.92 1.08
N LYS A 85 -0.69 -4.36 2.08
CA LYS A 85 -2.01 -3.79 1.98
C LYS A 85 -1.95 -2.37 2.51
N TYR A 86 -2.39 -1.40 1.71
CA TYR A 86 -2.40 0.00 2.09
C TYR A 86 -3.82 0.56 2.13
N TYR A 87 -4.20 1.09 3.28
CA TYR A 87 -5.48 1.72 3.56
C TYR A 87 -5.35 3.23 3.37
N TRP A 88 -5.65 3.71 2.16
CA TRP A 88 -5.46 5.10 1.77
C TRP A 88 -6.15 6.12 2.69
N LYS A 89 -7.36 5.83 3.17
CA LYS A 89 -8.10 6.73 4.05
C LYS A 89 -7.45 6.91 5.43
N ASN A 90 -6.70 5.90 5.88
CA ASN A 90 -6.09 5.88 7.20
C ASN A 90 -4.58 6.16 7.17
N ASP A 91 -4.00 6.32 5.96
CA ASP A 91 -2.55 6.41 5.75
C ASP A 91 -1.80 5.27 6.46
N TRP A 92 -2.36 4.06 6.32
CA TRP A 92 -1.92 2.89 7.08
C TRP A 92 -1.47 1.76 6.15
N PHE A 93 -0.30 1.21 6.46
CA PHE A 93 0.34 0.15 5.71
C PHE A 93 0.44 -1.12 6.56
N GLU A 94 -0.05 -2.23 6.01
CA GLU A 94 -0.05 -3.56 6.62
C GLU A 94 0.79 -4.52 5.78
N CYS A 95 1.66 -5.29 6.43
CA CYS A 95 2.53 -6.29 5.81
C CYS A 95 1.93 -7.68 6.01
N TYR A 96 1.74 -8.46 4.94
CA TYR A 96 1.17 -9.80 5.09
C TYR A 96 2.21 -10.78 5.61
N TYR A 97 1.92 -11.35 6.77
CA TYR A 97 2.93 -11.86 7.69
C TYR A 97 3.55 -13.21 7.32
N SER A 98 2.81 -14.12 6.68
CA SER A 98 3.24 -15.51 6.58
C SER A 98 4.41 -15.74 5.62
N PHE A 99 4.40 -15.10 4.46
CA PHE A 99 5.42 -15.34 3.43
C PHE A 99 6.70 -14.54 3.69
N ILE A 100 6.56 -13.24 3.93
CA ILE A 100 7.70 -12.33 4.12
C ILE A 100 8.49 -12.76 5.35
N TRP A 101 7.82 -13.05 6.46
CA TRP A 101 8.54 -13.41 7.68
C TRP A 101 9.22 -14.77 7.60
N ALA A 102 8.73 -15.68 6.76
CA ALA A 102 9.42 -16.93 6.49
C ALA A 102 10.77 -16.66 5.81
N ILE A 103 10.82 -15.80 4.80
CA ILE A 103 12.07 -15.38 4.13
C ILE A 103 13.04 -14.79 5.15
N PHE A 104 12.61 -13.78 5.90
CA PHE A 104 13.46 -13.15 6.91
C PHE A 104 13.93 -14.11 8.01
N LYS A 105 13.10 -15.08 8.40
CA LYS A 105 13.43 -16.07 9.43
C LYS A 105 14.42 -17.11 8.93
N PHE A 106 14.13 -17.73 7.80
CA PHE A 106 14.82 -18.92 7.35
C PHE A 106 16.05 -18.58 6.52
N GLU A 107 16.00 -17.54 5.70
CA GLU A 107 17.11 -17.13 4.85
C GLU A 107 18.06 -16.18 5.60
N PHE A 108 17.51 -15.14 6.23
CA PHE A 108 18.32 -14.06 6.83
C PHE A 108 18.54 -14.21 8.34
N LYS A 109 17.83 -15.12 9.01
CA LYS A 109 17.91 -15.36 10.46
C LYS A 109 17.70 -14.08 11.32
N ILE A 110 16.95 -13.11 10.81
CA ILE A 110 16.69 -11.84 11.50
C ILE A 110 15.66 -12.09 12.61
N PRO A 111 15.78 -11.57 13.84
CA PRO A 111 14.74 -11.67 14.88
C PRO A 111 13.42 -11.01 14.50
N TYR A 112 12.31 -11.39 15.14
CA TYR A 112 10.98 -10.88 14.79
C TYR A 112 10.89 -9.35 14.83
N ASP A 113 11.29 -8.73 15.95
CA ASP A 113 11.20 -7.29 16.15
C ASP A 113 12.07 -6.51 15.14
N ASP A 114 13.24 -7.04 14.81
CA ASP A 114 14.16 -6.45 13.84
C ASP A 114 13.57 -6.47 12.42
N ARG A 115 12.83 -7.53 12.04
CA ARG A 115 12.13 -7.59 10.74
C ARG A 115 11.04 -6.53 10.66
N LYS A 116 10.27 -6.39 11.74
CA LYS A 116 9.17 -5.43 11.82
C LYS A 116 9.72 -4.01 11.67
N LEU A 117 10.77 -3.69 12.43
CA LEU A 117 11.45 -2.40 12.36
C LEU A 117 12.09 -2.16 10.98
N PHE A 118 12.70 -3.18 10.38
CA PHE A 118 13.25 -3.10 9.02
C PHE A 118 12.19 -2.70 7.98
N ILE A 119 11.06 -3.42 7.93
CA ILE A 119 9.98 -3.12 6.98
C ILE A 119 9.39 -1.73 7.27
N ALA A 120 9.19 -1.38 8.54
CA ALA A 120 8.71 -0.05 8.93
C ALA A 120 9.58 1.07 8.37
N ASN A 121 10.90 0.96 8.59
CA ASN A 121 11.86 1.96 8.15
C ASN A 121 11.90 2.08 6.62
N MET A 122 11.83 0.96 5.90
CA MET A 122 11.83 0.98 4.43
C MET A 122 10.54 1.56 3.86
N VAL A 123 9.38 1.19 4.42
CA VAL A 123 8.09 1.75 4.03
C VAL A 123 8.06 3.25 4.28
N GLN A 124 8.52 3.69 5.45
CA GLN A 124 8.62 5.12 5.77
C GLN A 124 9.59 5.85 4.84
N LYS A 125 10.75 5.25 4.52
CA LYS A 125 11.76 5.85 3.63
C LYS A 125 11.23 6.10 2.22
N TYR A 126 10.53 5.14 1.63
CA TYR A 126 10.15 5.20 0.21
C TYR A 126 8.75 5.69 -0.04
N PHE A 127 7.83 5.38 0.86
CA PHE A 127 6.43 5.69 0.68
C PHE A 127 5.94 6.78 1.65
N LYS A 128 6.73 7.14 2.66
CA LYS A 128 6.41 8.17 3.68
C LYS A 128 5.17 7.85 4.52
N PHE A 129 4.81 6.56 4.63
CA PHE A 129 3.65 6.11 5.41
C PHE A 129 4.01 5.71 6.84
N LYS A 130 2.99 5.66 7.69
CA LYS A 130 3.08 5.05 9.03
C LYS A 130 2.97 3.52 8.90
N PHE A 131 3.82 2.83 9.64
CA PHE A 131 3.87 1.37 9.71
C PHE A 131 3.60 0.92 11.15
N ASP A 132 2.76 -0.10 11.32
CA ASP A 132 2.41 -0.70 12.61
C ASP A 132 2.64 -2.21 12.61
#